data_AF-A0AAW9RQC6-F1
#
_entry.id   AF-A0AAW9RQC6-F1
#
_cell.length_a   1.000
_cell.length_b   1.000
_cell.length_c   1.000
_cell.angle_alpha   90.00
_cell.angle_beta   90.00
_cell.angle_gamma   90.00
#
_symmetry.space_group_name_H-M   'P 1'
#
loop_
_entity.id
_entity.type
_entity.pdbx_description
1 polymer ?
#
loop_
_entity_poly.entity_id
_entity_poly.type
_entity_poly.pdbx_seq_one_letter_code
_entity_poly.pdbx_strand_id
1 'polypeptide(L)'
;MSDAEQHKYCTNKFIELANQLKGENIDTTLISGALMTASGIYSTYVAAGNDGALEPSGVEKVVTLYRRTLEHHQKVKRSQLEGASAGEGDGGQWSGTES
;
A
#
# COMPACT_ATOMS: atom_id res chain seq x y z
N MET A 1 8.92 -1.92 -19.60
CA MET A 1 8.39 -1.46 -18.30
C MET A 1 9.58 -1.23 -17.39
N SER A 2 9.61 -0.10 -16.71
CA SER A 2 10.57 0.21 -15.63
C SER A 2 10.27 -0.58 -14.36
N ASP A 3 11.24 -0.68 -13.46
CA ASP A 3 11.09 -1.35 -12.16
C ASP A 3 9.91 -0.80 -11.36
N ALA A 4 9.68 0.52 -11.41
CA ALA A 4 8.54 1.16 -10.75
C ALA A 4 7.19 0.73 -11.35
N GLU A 5 7.12 0.59 -12.68
CA GLU A 5 5.92 0.12 -13.36
C GLU A 5 5.66 -1.36 -13.09
N GLN A 6 6.72 -2.19 -13.05
CA GLN A 6 6.62 -3.60 -12.68
C GLN A 6 6.17 -3.77 -11.24
N HIS A 7 6.75 -3.01 -10.31
CA HIS A 7 6.34 -3.02 -8.89
C HIS A 7 4.86 -2.64 -8.73
N LYS A 8 4.41 -1.57 -9.41
CA LYS A 8 3.00 -1.16 -9.41
C LYS A 8 2.09 -2.23 -10.00
N TYR A 9 2.49 -2.85 -11.12
CA TYR A 9 1.74 -3.93 -11.75
C TYR A 9 1.55 -5.11 -10.80
N CYS A 10 2.63 -5.59 -10.17
CA CYS A 10 2.55 -6.69 -9.20
C CYS A 10 1.69 -6.33 -7.98
N THR A 11 1.84 -5.10 -7.46
CA THR A 11 1.04 -4.61 -6.32
C THR A 11 -0.46 -4.65 -6.66
N ASN A 12 -0.85 -4.18 -7.84
CA ASN A 12 -2.24 -4.22 -8.29
C ASN A 12 -2.78 -5.66 -8.40
N LYS A 13 -1.96 -6.61 -8.87
CA LYS A 13 -2.35 -8.03 -8.93
C LYS A 13 -2.65 -8.62 -7.55
N PHE A 14 -1.86 -8.27 -6.54
CA PHE A 14 -2.16 -8.70 -5.15
C PHE A 14 -3.45 -8.08 -4.61
N ILE A 15 -3.71 -6.81 -4.93
CA ILE A 15 -4.95 -6.11 -4.53
C ILE A 15 -6.17 -6.70 -5.24
N GLU A 16 -6.07 -7.01 -6.53
CA GLU A 16 -7.12 -7.69 -7.30
C GLU A 16 -7.51 -9.02 -6.65
N LEU A 17 -6.53 -9.86 -6.29
CA LEU A 17 -6.77 -11.12 -5.60
C LEU A 17 -7.41 -10.90 -4.22
N ALA A 18 -6.92 -9.94 -3.43
CA ALA A 18 -7.52 -9.62 -2.13
C ALA A 18 -9.00 -9.17 -2.27
N ASN A 19 -9.32 -8.41 -3.33
CA ASN A 19 -10.69 -8.00 -3.62
C ASN A 19 -11.58 -9.17 -4.08
N GLN A 20 -11.03 -10.14 -4.82
CA GLN A 20 -11.74 -11.38 -5.17
C GLN A 20 -12.12 -12.16 -3.92
N LEU A 21 -11.17 -12.38 -3.01
CA LEU A 21 -11.41 -13.07 -1.72
C LEU A 21 -12.45 -12.34 -0.86
N LYS A 22 -12.44 -11.00 -0.89
CA LYS A 22 -13.50 -10.20 -0.25
C LYS A 22 -14.87 -10.48 -0.89
N GLY A 23 -14.92 -10.60 -2.21
CA GLY A 23 -16.12 -10.97 -2.95
C GLY A 23 -16.66 -12.36 -2.62
N GLU A 24 -15.81 -13.25 -2.10
CA GLU A 24 -16.19 -14.57 -1.57
C GLU A 24 -16.77 -14.52 -0.14
N ASN A 25 -17.03 -13.32 0.40
CA ASN A 25 -17.50 -13.06 1.78
C ASN A 25 -16.51 -13.45 2.87
N ILE A 26 -15.21 -13.50 2.56
CA ILE A 26 -14.16 -13.67 3.57
C ILE A 26 -13.93 -12.34 4.28
N ASP A 27 -13.82 -12.40 5.61
CA ASP A 27 -13.57 -11.21 6.44
C ASP A 27 -12.28 -10.49 6.01
N THR A 28 -12.35 -9.17 5.87
CA THR A 28 -11.23 -8.36 5.36
C THR A 28 -10.02 -8.36 6.29
N THR A 29 -10.21 -8.59 7.59
CA THR A 29 -9.13 -8.74 8.58
C THR A 29 -8.40 -10.05 8.35
N LEU A 30 -9.12 -11.14 8.04
CA LEU A 30 -8.52 -12.42 7.67
C LEU A 30 -7.75 -12.31 6.35
N ILE A 31 -8.30 -11.64 5.34
CA ILE A 31 -7.60 -11.40 4.06
C ILE A 31 -6.32 -10.61 4.29
N SER A 32 -6.38 -9.55 5.11
CA SER A 32 -5.19 -8.75 5.44
C SER A 32 -4.14 -9.57 6.19
N GLY A 33 -4.54 -10.40 7.14
CA GLY A 33 -3.65 -11.32 7.85
C GLY A 33 -3.00 -12.33 6.92
N ALA A 34 -3.77 -12.93 6.03
CA ALA A 34 -3.27 -13.88 5.03
C ALA A 34 -2.27 -13.23 4.06
N LEU A 35 -2.53 -12.00 3.60
CA LEU A 35 -1.61 -11.27 2.73
C LEU A 35 -0.29 -10.96 3.44
N MET A 36 -0.34 -10.57 4.72
CA MET A 36 0.86 -10.39 5.54
C MET A 36 1.64 -11.70 5.65
N THR A 37 0.99 -12.81 6.00
CA THR A 37 1.64 -14.13 6.10
C THR A 37 2.27 -14.54 4.77
N ALA A 38 1.55 -14.40 3.65
CA ALA A 38 2.06 -14.72 2.32
C ALA A 38 3.30 -13.89 1.97
N SER A 39 3.28 -12.59 2.28
CA SER A 39 4.46 -11.73 2.06
C SER A 39 5.68 -12.14 2.88
N GLY A 40 5.47 -12.59 4.13
CA GLY A 40 6.55 -13.07 5.01
C GLY A 40 7.17 -14.37 4.51
N ILE A 41 6.33 -15.31 4.07
CA ILE A 41 6.79 -16.58 3.46
C ILE A 41 7.60 -16.29 2.19
N TYR A 42 7.07 -15.44 1.30
CA TYR A 42 7.77 -15.09 0.06
C TYR A 42 9.09 -14.36 0.31
N SER A 43 9.12 -13.45 1.29
CA SER A 43 10.36 -12.75 1.69
C SER A 43 11.41 -13.71 2.23
N THR A 44 10.98 -14.72 2.99
CA THR A 44 11.87 -15.77 3.51
C THR A 44 12.44 -16.60 2.37
N TYR A 45 11.59 -17.03 1.44
CA TYR A 45 12.00 -17.76 0.25
C TYR A 45 13.02 -16.98 -0.60
N VAL A 46 12.78 -15.69 -0.85
CA VAL A 46 13.71 -14.85 -1.63
C VAL A 46 15.07 -14.71 -0.94
N ALA A 47 15.09 -14.63 0.39
CA ALA A 47 16.33 -14.42 1.14
C ALA A 47 17.11 -15.70 1.45
N ALA A 48 16.41 -16.82 1.68
CA ALA A 48 16.97 -18.03 2.24
C ALA A 48 16.78 -19.28 1.35
N GLY A 49 16.01 -19.19 0.26
CA GLY A 49 15.68 -20.31 -0.60
C GLY A 49 14.59 -21.23 -0.03
N ASN A 50 14.42 -22.42 -0.60
CA ASN A 50 13.35 -23.36 -0.24
C ASN A 50 13.52 -24.01 1.14
N ASP A 51 14.77 -24.21 1.58
CA ASP A 51 15.09 -24.95 2.81
C ASP A 51 15.60 -24.02 3.94
N GLY A 52 15.67 -22.72 3.67
CA GLY A 52 16.26 -21.74 4.57
C GLY A 52 15.23 -20.97 5.39
N ALA A 53 15.62 -20.57 6.59
CA ALA A 53 14.88 -19.64 7.43
C ALA A 53 15.60 -18.28 7.47
N LEU A 54 14.86 -17.21 7.78
CA LEU A 54 15.49 -15.92 8.07
C LEU A 54 16.21 -16.01 9.42
N GLU A 55 17.50 -15.67 9.42
CA GLU A 55 18.21 -15.31 10.64
C GLU A 55 17.53 -14.09 11.31
N PRO A 56 17.71 -13.86 12.63
CA PRO A 56 17.08 -12.74 13.34
C PRO A 56 17.32 -11.37 12.67
N SER A 57 18.51 -11.17 12.11
CA SER A 57 18.83 -9.95 11.35
C SER A 57 18.04 -9.80 10.05
N GLY A 58 17.62 -10.91 9.43
CA GLY A 58 16.76 -10.92 8.25
C GLY A 58 15.32 -10.53 8.60
N VAL A 59 14.81 -11.03 9.72
CA VAL A 59 13.49 -10.63 10.25
C VAL A 59 13.45 -9.12 10.46
N GLU A 60 14.48 -8.53 11.09
CA GLU A 60 14.49 -7.09 11.33
C GLU A 60 14.57 -6.23 10.08
N LYS A 61 15.27 -6.71 9.05
CA LYS A 61 15.29 -6.04 7.75
C LYS A 61 13.89 -5.98 7.13
N VAL A 62 13.15 -7.09 7.17
CA VAL A 62 11.78 -7.17 6.64
C VAL A 62 10.84 -6.25 7.41
N VAL A 63 10.90 -6.29 8.75
CA VAL A 63 10.09 -5.40 9.62
C VAL A 63 10.39 -3.92 9.34
N THR A 64 11.67 -3.57 9.23
CA THR A 64 12.10 -2.19 8.93
C THR A 64 11.60 -1.73 7.57
N LEU A 65 11.70 -2.57 6.55
CA LEU A 65 11.23 -2.26 5.20
C LEU A 65 9.71 -2.06 5.18
N TYR A 66 8.97 -2.95 5.85
CA TYR A 66 7.51 -2.86 5.93
C TYR A 66 7.07 -1.57 6.62
N ARG A 67 7.72 -1.21 7.75
CA ARG A 67 7.48 0.05 8.47
C ARG A 67 7.68 1.26 7.56
N ARG A 68 8.83 1.35 6.88
CA ARG A 68 9.15 2.47 5.98
C ARG A 68 8.14 2.59 4.84
N THR A 69 7.71 1.45 4.28
CA THR A 69 6.73 1.41 3.20
C THR A 69 5.37 1.93 3.68
N LEU A 70 4.91 1.49 4.85
CA LEU A 70 3.67 2.00 5.45
C LEU A 70 3.76 3.50 5.75
N GLU A 71 4.84 3.95 6.39
CA GLU A 71 5.05 5.38 6.70
C GLU A 71 5.03 6.24 5.43
N HIS A 72 5.67 5.78 4.36
CA HIS A 72 5.66 6.46 3.07
C HIS A 72 4.24 6.56 2.50
N HIS A 73 3.50 5.46 2.45
CA HIS A 73 2.12 5.46 1.96
C HIS A 73 1.20 6.37 2.78
N GLN A 74 1.33 6.34 4.11
CA GLN A 74 0.55 7.21 4.99
C GLN A 74 0.90 8.68 4.81
N LYS A 75 2.18 9.00 4.60
CA LYS A 75 2.61 10.37 4.28
C LYS A 75 1.98 10.85 2.97
N VAL A 76 2.08 10.05 1.91
CA VAL A 76 1.50 10.38 0.60
C VAL A 76 -0.01 10.55 0.70
N LYS A 77 -0.71 9.65 1.41
CA LYS A 77 -2.16 9.72 1.58
C LYS A 77 -2.59 10.97 2.34
N ARG A 78 -1.88 11.35 3.42
CA ARG A 78 -2.14 12.60 4.16
C ARG A 78 -1.97 13.83 3.28
N SER A 79 -0.87 13.92 2.52
CA SER A 79 -0.64 15.06 1.61
C SER A 79 -1.72 15.17 0.52
N GLN A 80 -2.27 14.05 0.04
CA GLN A 80 -3.41 14.07 -0.90
C GLN A 80 -4.70 14.59 -0.26
N LEU A 81 -4.97 14.24 1.01
CA LEU A 81 -6.15 14.71 1.74
C LEU A 81 -6.03 16.21 2.06
N GLU A 82 -4.86 16.68 2.47
CA GLU A 82 -4.59 18.10 2.72
C GLU A 82 -4.72 18.93 1.44
N GLY A 83 -4.17 18.45 0.32
CA GLY A 83 -4.32 19.10 -0.99
C GLY A 83 -5.75 19.11 -1.52
N ALA A 84 -6.55 18.06 -1.25
CA ALA A 84 -7.97 18.02 -1.59
C ALA A 84 -8.78 19.02 -0.76
N SER A 85 -8.49 19.14 0.54
CA SER A 85 -9.18 20.10 1.43
C SER A 85 -8.88 21.58 1.11
N ALA A 86 -7.76 21.86 0.44
CA ALA A 86 -7.42 23.21 -0.01
C ALA A 86 -8.11 23.62 -1.34
N GLY A 87 -8.69 22.66 -2.08
CA GLY A 87 -9.36 22.90 -3.37
C GLY A 87 -10.85 23.24 -3.27
N GLU A 88 -11.49 23.08 -2.11
CA GLU A 88 -12.93 23.33 -1.88
C GLU A 88 -13.22 24.72 -1.27
N GLY A 89 -12.25 25.66 -1.32
CA GLY A 89 -12.32 26.95 -0.65
C GLY A 89 -12.35 28.21 -1.53
N ASP A 90 -12.45 28.11 -2.86
CA ASP A 90 -12.49 29.28 -3.76
C ASP A 90 -13.58 29.13 -4.83
N GLY A 91 -14.83 29.36 -4.42
CA GLY A 91 -15.99 29.21 -5.27
C GLY A 91 -17.14 30.10 -4.82
N GLY A 92 -16.92 31.42 -4.81
CA GLY A 92 -18.04 32.34 -4.68
C GLY A 92 -17.70 33.73 -4.18
N GLN A 93 -17.16 34.58 -5.06
CA GLN A 93 -17.55 35.99 -5.01
C GLN A 93 -17.87 36.48 -6.43
N TRP A 94 -19.17 36.50 -6.70
CA TRP A 94 -19.83 37.04 -7.88
C TRP A 94 -19.38 38.50 -8.10
N SER A 95 -18.72 38.76 -9.24
CA SER A 95 -18.46 40.10 -9.74
C SER A 95 -19.74 40.67 -10.37
N GLY A 96 -20.54 41.34 -9.53
CA GLY A 96 -21.57 42.25 -10.00
C GLY A 96 -20.91 43.50 -10.59
N THR A 97 -21.08 43.68 -11.90
CA THR A 97 -20.60 44.82 -12.70
C THR A 97 -21.22 46.14 -12.25
N GLU A 98 -20.39 47.19 -12.26
CA GLU A 98 -20.75 48.60 -12.11
C GLU A 98 -21.75 49.09 -13.17
N SER A 99 -22.77 49.84 -12.74
CA SER A 99 -23.23 51.17 -13.24
C SER A 99 -24.73 51.37 -13.00
#